data_AF-A0A8J4RAL7-F1
#
_entry.id   AF-A0A8J4RAL7-F1
#
_cell.length_a   1.000
_cell.length_b   1.000
_cell.length_c   1.000
_cell.angle_alpha   90.00
_cell.angle_beta   90.00
_cell.angle_gamma   90.00
#
_symmetry.space_group_name_H-M   'P 1'
#
loop_
_entity.id
_entity.type
_entity.pdbx_description
1 polymer ?
#
loop_
_entity_poly.entity_id
_entity_poly.type
_entity_poly.pdbx_seq_one_letter_code
_entity_poly.pdbx_strand_id
1 'polypeptide(L)'
;MMTKWLPSMMEQWLTFVTSLEPRIHSLTAKTFEAYHASKSSTIPNVIKVQKMADPYVQGARKFTQPYFNQLSFLDQIQVIYLQFEASTLFPPTTTSNLSDFQRETTPIKEKSVLKRFVFSSASIVALKAKYTENLECPLHPSRVEALSAFLWSRYVVAAEANFGPKKLNLLLHAVNLQTRMDPSLTRNSFGNIFRFATVILYIEERNGFVGKVRAAIRKIDNEYVKKLQDHTQQLDFLKETSGIFMKDVVPFIFSSLCRLPKYEMDFGWGNPMWIGQVSLPFKNVVVFIDNKSGDGIEAWLT
;
A
#
# COMPACT_ATOMS: atom_id res chain seq x y z
N MET A 1 -40.56 -1.81 -79.86
CA MET A 1 -39.42 -2.70 -80.19
C MET A 1 -39.04 -3.68 -79.07
N MET A 2 -39.42 -3.47 -77.80
CA MET A 2 -39.04 -4.36 -76.67
C MET A 2 -39.71 -5.75 -76.63
N THR A 3 -40.81 -5.99 -77.35
CA THR A 3 -41.59 -7.24 -77.26
C THR A 3 -41.03 -8.40 -78.09
N LYS A 4 -40.01 -8.19 -78.94
CA LYS A 4 -39.44 -9.24 -79.82
C LYS A 4 -38.19 -9.94 -79.25
N TRP A 5 -37.42 -9.28 -78.39
CA TRP A 5 -36.13 -9.82 -77.90
C TRP A 5 -36.23 -10.59 -76.58
N LEU A 6 -37.25 -10.29 -75.77
CA LEU A 6 -37.50 -10.93 -74.48
C LEU A 6 -37.63 -12.47 -74.56
N PRO A 7 -38.41 -13.03 -75.51
CA PRO A 7 -38.54 -14.48 -75.65
C PRO A 7 -37.22 -15.17 -76.02
N SER A 8 -36.47 -14.56 -76.96
CA SER A 8 -35.17 -15.09 -77.41
C SER A 8 -34.13 -15.08 -76.30
N MET A 9 -34.11 -14.03 -75.48
CA MET A 9 -33.22 -13.95 -74.31
C MET A 9 -33.57 -15.00 -73.26
N MET A 10 -34.86 -15.26 -73.01
CA MET A 10 -35.29 -16.31 -72.07
C MET A 10 -34.93 -17.71 -72.56
N GLU A 11 -35.05 -17.97 -73.86
CA GLU A 11 -34.67 -19.25 -74.48
C GLU A 11 -33.15 -19.47 -74.43
N GLN A 12 -32.36 -18.44 -74.74
CA GLN A 12 -30.90 -18.48 -74.59
C GLN A 12 -30.47 -18.71 -73.14
N TRP A 13 -31.12 -18.03 -72.19
CA TRP A 13 -30.87 -18.21 -70.76
C TRP A 13 -31.22 -19.63 -70.30
N LEU A 14 -32.36 -20.17 -70.73
CA LEU A 14 -32.78 -21.52 -70.40
C LEU A 14 -31.77 -22.55 -70.95
N THR A 15 -31.38 -22.41 -72.21
CA THR A 15 -30.39 -23.29 -72.86
C THR A 15 -29.03 -23.23 -72.15
N PHE A 16 -28.61 -22.04 -71.74
CA PHE A 16 -27.38 -21.83 -70.97
C PHE A 16 -27.44 -22.52 -69.61
N VAL A 17 -28.53 -22.34 -68.84
CA VAL A 17 -28.73 -22.98 -67.54
C VAL A 17 -28.74 -24.51 -67.68
N THR A 18 -29.50 -25.06 -68.64
CA THR A 18 -29.56 -26.51 -68.89
C THR A 18 -28.19 -27.08 -69.29
N SER A 19 -27.35 -26.31 -69.98
CA SER A 19 -25.99 -26.74 -70.33
C SER A 19 -25.01 -26.77 -69.14
N LEU A 20 -25.22 -25.90 -68.15
CA LEU A 20 -24.34 -25.74 -67.00
C LEU A 20 -24.69 -26.65 -65.83
N GLU A 21 -25.97 -26.95 -65.63
CA GLU A 21 -26.48 -27.81 -64.55
C GLU A 21 -25.72 -29.15 -64.40
N PRO A 22 -25.50 -29.96 -65.46
CA PRO A 22 -24.75 -31.21 -65.33
C PRO A 22 -23.26 -30.97 -65.03
N ARG A 23 -22.67 -29.85 -65.47
CA ARG A 23 -21.27 -29.51 -65.20
C ARG A 23 -21.07 -29.11 -63.74
N ILE A 24 -22.02 -28.36 -63.17
CA ILE A 24 -22.02 -27.99 -61.75
C ILE A 24 -22.14 -29.24 -60.89
N HIS A 25 -23.09 -30.13 -61.18
CA HIS A 25 -23.23 -31.40 -60.45
C HIS A 25 -21.97 -32.28 -60.52
N SER A 26 -21.32 -32.38 -61.70
CA SER A 26 -20.07 -33.13 -61.84
C SER A 26 -18.93 -32.52 -61.02
N LEU A 27 -18.81 -31.19 -61.00
CA LEU A 27 -17.78 -30.49 -60.23
C LEU A 27 -18.00 -30.65 -58.72
N THR A 28 -19.25 -30.60 -58.27
CA THR A 28 -19.62 -30.81 -56.86
C THR A 28 -19.33 -32.25 -56.41
N ALA A 29 -19.66 -33.25 -57.24
CA ALA A 29 -19.37 -34.65 -56.92
C ALA A 29 -17.86 -34.90 -56.79
N LYS A 30 -17.06 -34.40 -57.75
CA LYS A 30 -15.59 -34.54 -57.73
C LYS A 30 -14.93 -33.84 -56.55
N THR A 31 -15.41 -32.66 -56.16
CA THR A 31 -14.89 -31.95 -54.98
C THR A 31 -15.24 -32.66 -53.68
N PHE A 32 -16.44 -33.24 -53.58
CA PHE A 32 -16.84 -34.05 -52.44
C PHE A 32 -15.98 -35.33 -52.31
N GLU A 33 -15.77 -36.06 -53.41
CA GLU A 33 -14.90 -37.24 -53.44
C GLU A 33 -13.45 -36.89 -53.07
N ALA A 34 -12.89 -35.83 -53.65
CA ALA A 34 -11.55 -35.37 -53.34
C ALA A 34 -11.38 -34.99 -51.86
N TYR A 35 -12.38 -34.34 -51.26
CA TYR A 35 -12.39 -34.00 -49.84
C TYR A 35 -12.39 -35.27 -48.96
N HIS A 36 -13.27 -36.23 -49.26
CA HIS A 36 -13.36 -37.47 -48.48
C HIS A 36 -12.13 -38.37 -48.66
N ALA A 37 -11.56 -38.45 -49.86
CA ALA A 37 -10.31 -39.16 -50.13
C ALA A 37 -9.13 -38.51 -49.39
N SER A 38 -9.03 -37.18 -49.42
CA SER A 38 -8.00 -36.43 -48.68
C SER A 38 -8.13 -36.63 -47.16
N LYS A 39 -9.35 -36.52 -46.63
CA LYS A 39 -9.63 -36.71 -45.19
C LYS A 39 -9.30 -38.12 -44.72
N SER A 40 -9.72 -39.14 -45.47
CA SER A 40 -9.42 -40.55 -45.13
C SER A 40 -7.93 -40.88 -45.21
N SER A 41 -7.19 -40.26 -46.14
CA SER A 41 -5.72 -40.39 -46.25
C SER A 41 -4.96 -39.66 -45.13
N THR A 42 -5.47 -38.51 -44.66
CA THR A 42 -4.76 -37.65 -43.69
C THR A 42 -4.96 -38.09 -42.24
N ILE A 43 -6.15 -38.61 -41.89
CA ILE A 43 -6.50 -39.01 -40.50
C ILE A 43 -5.48 -39.98 -39.88
N PRO A 44 -5.02 -41.06 -40.54
CA PRO A 44 -4.06 -42.00 -39.95
C PRO A 44 -2.74 -41.33 -39.57
N ASN A 45 -2.26 -40.38 -40.38
CA ASN A 45 -1.03 -39.65 -40.12
C ASN A 45 -1.17 -38.71 -38.93
N VAL A 46 -2.30 -38.03 -38.79
CA VAL A 46 -2.62 -37.20 -37.61
C VAL A 46 -2.66 -38.04 -36.35
N ILE A 47 -3.33 -39.20 -36.38
CA ILE A 47 -3.37 -40.13 -35.25
C ILE A 47 -1.97 -40.64 -34.88
N LYS A 48 -1.12 -40.93 -35.89
CA LYS A 48 0.26 -41.37 -35.66
C LYS A 48 1.10 -40.28 -34.98
N VAL A 49 0.99 -39.03 -35.44
CA VAL A 49 1.67 -37.88 -34.81
C VAL A 49 1.17 -37.66 -33.39
N GLN A 50 -0.14 -37.75 -33.15
CA GLN A 50 -0.72 -37.64 -31.81
C GLN A 50 -0.15 -38.71 -30.87
N LYS A 51 -0.17 -39.99 -31.28
CA LYS A 51 0.39 -41.10 -30.50
C LYS A 51 1.88 -40.96 -30.23
N MET A 52 2.63 -40.35 -31.15
CA MET A 52 4.06 -40.09 -30.97
C MET A 52 4.31 -38.94 -29.99
N ALA A 53 3.44 -37.93 -29.96
CA ALA A 53 3.55 -36.78 -29.05
C ALA A 53 3.04 -37.09 -27.63
N ASP A 54 2.04 -37.96 -27.49
CA ASP A 54 1.37 -38.28 -26.22
C ASP A 54 2.34 -38.63 -25.06
N PRO A 55 3.39 -39.45 -25.24
CA PRO A 55 4.32 -39.77 -24.15
C PRO A 55 5.08 -38.54 -23.65
N TYR A 56 5.42 -37.60 -24.54
CA TYR A 56 6.11 -36.36 -24.18
C TYR A 56 5.19 -35.40 -23.44
N VAL A 57 3.93 -35.28 -23.88
CA VAL A 57 2.91 -34.49 -23.19
C VAL A 57 2.63 -35.05 -21.80
N GLN A 58 2.52 -36.38 -21.67
CA GLN A 58 2.32 -37.04 -20.37
C GLN A 58 3.55 -36.91 -19.46
N GLY A 59 4.76 -37.01 -20.02
CA GLY A 59 6.00 -36.76 -19.29
C GLY A 59 6.06 -35.33 -18.75
N ALA A 60 5.85 -34.33 -19.61
CA ALA A 60 5.79 -32.92 -19.22
C ALA A 60 4.71 -32.65 -18.17
N ARG A 61 3.54 -33.30 -18.30
CA ARG A 61 2.47 -33.21 -17.31
C ARG A 61 2.90 -33.77 -15.96
N LYS A 62 3.57 -34.93 -15.89
CA LYS A 62 4.06 -35.49 -14.61
C LYS A 62 5.02 -34.53 -13.88
N PHE A 63 5.87 -33.82 -14.61
CA PHE A 63 6.80 -32.85 -14.03
C PHE A 63 6.13 -31.54 -13.63
N THR A 64 5.13 -31.07 -14.38
CA THR A 64 4.48 -29.78 -14.12
C THR A 64 3.28 -29.88 -13.18
N GLN A 65 2.61 -31.03 -13.10
CA GLN A 65 1.41 -31.27 -12.29
C GLN A 65 1.62 -30.96 -10.79
N PRO A 66 2.75 -31.30 -10.14
CA PRO A 66 2.98 -30.95 -8.74
C PRO A 66 3.01 -29.44 -8.51
N TYR A 67 3.60 -28.68 -9.44
CA TYR A 67 3.65 -27.21 -9.38
C TYR A 67 2.27 -26.60 -9.63
N PHE A 68 1.49 -27.11 -10.59
CA PHE A 68 0.10 -26.67 -10.78
C PHE A 68 -0.79 -27.01 -9.57
N ASN A 69 -0.57 -28.14 -8.91
CA ASN A 69 -1.28 -28.48 -7.68
C ASN A 69 -0.88 -27.55 -6.52
N GLN A 70 0.39 -27.12 -6.44
CA GLN A 70 0.80 -26.05 -5.53
C GLN A 70 0.13 -24.70 -5.86
N LEU A 71 0.01 -24.36 -7.14
CA LEU A 71 -0.72 -23.15 -7.58
C LEU A 71 -2.22 -23.22 -7.25
N SER A 72 -2.85 -24.40 -7.33
CA SER A 72 -4.25 -24.58 -6.90
C SER A 72 -4.46 -24.37 -5.40
N PHE A 73 -3.40 -24.50 -4.60
CA PHE A 73 -3.41 -24.12 -3.19
C PHE A 73 -3.30 -22.59 -3.02
N LEU A 74 -2.68 -21.88 -3.97
CA LEU A 74 -2.65 -20.42 -4.01
C LEU A 74 -4.01 -19.83 -4.43
N ASP A 75 -4.88 -20.59 -5.11
CA ASP A 75 -6.26 -20.16 -5.39
C ASP A 75 -7.13 -20.10 -4.11
N GLN A 76 -6.68 -20.72 -3.00
CA GLN A 76 -7.26 -20.54 -1.67
C GLN A 76 -6.67 -19.34 -0.91
N ILE A 77 -5.67 -18.65 -1.46
CA ILE A 77 -5.19 -17.39 -0.88
C ILE A 77 -6.25 -16.35 -1.14
N GLN A 78 -6.79 -15.81 -0.04
CA GLN A 78 -7.63 -14.63 -0.08
C GLN A 78 -6.83 -13.48 -0.70
N VAL A 79 -7.05 -13.21 -1.99
CA VAL A 79 -6.38 -12.11 -2.71
C VAL A 79 -6.87 -10.80 -2.09
N ILE A 80 -6.00 -10.17 -1.31
CA ILE A 80 -6.28 -8.85 -0.73
C ILE A 80 -6.04 -7.81 -1.84
N TYR A 81 -7.13 -7.25 -2.36
CA TYR A 81 -7.04 -6.15 -3.30
C TYR A 81 -6.70 -4.85 -2.58
N LEU A 82 -5.61 -4.21 -3.00
CA LEU A 82 -5.23 -2.88 -2.53
C LEU A 82 -6.18 -1.83 -3.11
N GLN A 83 -6.63 -0.90 -2.28
CA GLN A 83 -7.49 0.21 -2.68
C GLN A 83 -6.67 1.49 -2.85
N PHE A 84 -6.62 2.02 -4.07
CA PHE A 84 -5.83 3.20 -4.42
C PHE A 84 -6.70 4.47 -4.41
N GLU A 85 -7.14 4.89 -3.22
CA GLU A 85 -8.10 5.99 -3.06
C GLU A 85 -7.46 7.30 -2.57
N ALA A 86 -6.15 7.27 -2.23
CA ALA A 86 -5.46 8.40 -1.62
C ALA A 86 -5.54 9.69 -2.45
N SER A 87 -5.41 9.62 -3.78
CA SER A 87 -5.53 10.78 -4.67
C SER A 87 -6.97 11.27 -4.85
N THR A 88 -7.95 10.41 -4.65
CA THR A 88 -9.37 10.79 -4.69
C THR A 88 -9.78 11.51 -3.41
N LEU A 89 -9.26 11.04 -2.27
CA LEU A 89 -9.51 11.63 -0.95
C LEU A 89 -8.68 12.89 -0.70
N PHE A 90 -7.44 12.91 -1.19
CA PHE A 90 -6.52 14.03 -1.08
C PHE A 90 -5.95 14.40 -2.46
N PRO A 91 -6.75 15.04 -3.33
CA PRO A 91 -6.30 15.43 -4.65
C PRO A 91 -5.02 16.25 -4.64
N PRO A 92 -4.12 15.99 -5.60
CA PRO A 92 -2.89 16.77 -5.73
C PRO A 92 -3.22 18.22 -6.10
N THR A 93 -2.68 19.17 -5.35
CA THR A 93 -2.81 20.59 -5.67
C THR A 93 -1.74 20.99 -6.70
N THR A 94 -2.17 21.47 -7.87
CA THR A 94 -1.28 22.10 -8.88
C THR A 94 -1.03 23.54 -8.47
N THR A 95 -0.08 23.78 -7.56
CA THR A 95 0.40 25.13 -7.28
C THR A 95 1.85 25.28 -7.67
N SER A 96 2.07 26.16 -8.65
CA SER A 96 3.37 26.67 -9.12
C SER A 96 4.23 27.31 -8.01
N ASN A 97 3.71 27.44 -6.79
CA ASN A 97 4.37 28.05 -5.62
C ASN A 97 5.00 27.01 -4.67
N LEU A 98 5.03 25.72 -5.06
CA LEU A 98 5.71 24.68 -4.29
C LEU A 98 7.24 24.69 -4.45
N SER A 99 7.80 25.52 -5.33
CA SER A 99 9.25 25.71 -5.49
C SER A 99 9.92 26.15 -4.19
N ASP A 100 9.21 26.92 -3.36
CA ASP A 100 9.69 27.38 -2.05
C ASP A 100 9.63 26.28 -0.97
N PHE A 101 9.00 25.14 -1.28
CA PHE A 101 8.87 23.97 -0.41
C PHE A 101 9.90 22.88 -0.72
N GLN A 102 10.99 23.22 -1.43
CA GLN A 102 12.14 22.34 -1.58
C GLN A 102 12.69 22.03 -0.19
N ARG A 103 12.27 20.88 0.36
CA ARG A 103 12.96 20.23 1.45
C ARG A 103 14.34 19.90 0.92
N GLU A 104 15.35 20.60 1.41
CA GLU A 104 16.71 20.09 1.36
C GLU A 104 16.72 18.80 2.19
N THR A 105 16.37 17.67 1.58
CA THR A 105 16.68 16.36 2.10
C THR A 105 18.16 16.12 1.81
N THR A 106 19.04 16.95 2.37
CA THR A 106 20.45 16.59 2.42
C THR A 106 20.53 15.37 3.33
N PRO A 107 20.91 14.19 2.80
CA PRO A 107 21.11 13.03 3.65
C PRO A 107 22.13 13.41 4.69
N ILE A 108 21.83 13.13 5.96
CA ILE A 108 22.75 13.40 7.06
C ILE A 108 24.05 12.63 6.76
N LYS A 109 25.13 13.35 6.47
CA LYS A 109 26.46 12.77 6.18
C LYS A 109 27.15 12.22 7.44
N GLU A 110 26.56 12.46 8.61
CA GLU A 110 27.09 12.00 9.89
C GLU A 110 26.63 10.59 10.23
N LYS A 111 27.53 9.79 10.81
CA LYS A 111 27.23 8.44 11.29
C LYS A 111 26.19 8.51 12.42
N SER A 112 24.98 8.01 12.20
CA SER A 112 23.97 7.79 13.24
C SER A 112 24.05 6.37 13.79
N VAL A 113 23.68 6.20 15.07
CA VAL A 113 23.63 4.89 15.72
C VAL A 113 22.18 4.58 16.06
N LEU A 114 21.65 3.50 15.49
CA LEU A 114 20.35 2.99 15.87
C LEU A 114 20.43 2.28 17.23
N LYS A 115 19.66 2.76 18.20
CA LYS A 115 19.52 2.14 19.53
C LYS A 115 18.14 1.54 19.69
N ARG A 116 18.09 0.38 20.36
CA ARG A 116 16.86 -0.35 20.67
C ARG A 116 16.65 -0.37 22.18
N PHE A 117 15.46 0.06 22.61
CA PHE A 117 15.02 0.01 24.00
C PHE A 117 13.78 -0.88 24.11
N VAL A 118 13.82 -1.86 25.00
CA VAL A 118 12.73 -2.83 25.18
C VAL A 118 11.93 -2.45 26.43
N PHE A 119 10.62 -2.22 26.26
CA PHE A 119 9.70 -1.91 27.34
C PHE A 119 8.75 -3.10 27.55
N SER A 120 8.81 -3.67 28.75
CA SER A 120 7.90 -4.76 29.16
C SER A 120 6.48 -4.22 29.39
N SER A 121 5.50 -5.13 29.38
CA SER A 121 4.12 -4.81 29.75
C SER A 121 4.04 -4.11 31.11
N ALA A 122 4.77 -4.59 32.12
CA ALA A 122 4.83 -3.99 33.45
C ALA A 122 5.37 -2.55 33.44
N SER A 123 6.45 -2.29 32.70
CA SER A 123 7.01 -0.93 32.57
C SER A 123 6.03 0.02 31.88
N ILE A 124 5.30 -0.46 30.85
CA ILE A 124 4.28 0.33 30.15
C ILE A 124 3.11 0.66 31.10
N VAL A 125 2.64 -0.32 31.89
CA VAL A 125 1.58 -0.10 32.89
C VAL A 125 2.01 0.94 33.91
N ALA A 126 3.23 0.83 34.45
CA ALA A 126 3.77 1.80 35.40
C ALA A 126 3.86 3.22 34.80
N LEU A 127 4.30 3.35 33.54
CA LEU A 127 4.35 4.64 32.85
C LEU A 127 2.95 5.21 32.62
N LYS A 128 1.98 4.39 32.21
CA LYS A 128 0.59 4.84 32.05
C LYS A 128 0.01 5.36 33.37
N ALA A 129 0.27 4.67 34.49
CA ALA A 129 -0.18 5.10 35.82
C ALA A 129 0.45 6.45 36.20
N LYS A 130 1.78 6.58 36.08
CA LYS A 130 2.52 7.82 36.35
C LYS A 130 1.97 9.04 35.61
N TYR A 131 1.53 8.86 34.36
CA TYR A 131 1.00 9.94 33.53
C TYR A 131 -0.52 10.07 33.58
N THR A 132 -1.20 9.28 34.43
CA THR A 132 -2.61 9.46 34.77
C THR A 132 -2.76 10.44 35.95
N GLU A 133 -1.80 10.47 36.87
CA GLU A 133 -1.86 11.25 38.11
C GLU A 133 -1.67 12.77 37.94
N ASN A 134 -1.17 13.21 36.77
CA ASN A 134 -0.96 14.62 36.46
C ASN A 134 -1.89 15.09 35.32
N LEU A 135 -2.93 15.85 35.69
CA LEU A 135 -3.67 16.88 34.93
C LEU A 135 -4.92 16.50 34.13
N GLU A 136 -5.94 17.35 34.33
CA GLU A 136 -6.86 18.05 33.40
C GLU A 136 -7.65 17.25 32.34
N CYS A 137 -7.30 16.01 32.06
CA CYS A 137 -7.96 15.18 31.07
C CYS A 137 -8.26 13.79 31.66
N PRO A 138 -9.54 13.45 31.92
CA PRO A 138 -9.95 12.27 32.72
C PRO A 138 -9.69 10.92 32.05
N LEU A 139 -8.97 10.87 30.93
CA LEU A 139 -8.72 9.66 30.15
C LEU A 139 -7.29 9.16 30.39
N HIS A 140 -7.11 7.84 30.55
CA HIS A 140 -5.79 7.23 30.63
C HIS A 140 -4.99 7.38 29.31
N PRO A 141 -3.67 7.61 29.36
CA PRO A 141 -2.84 7.66 28.16
C PRO A 141 -2.74 6.29 27.50
N SER A 142 -2.59 6.28 26.17
CA SER A 142 -2.26 5.05 25.42
C SER A 142 -0.82 4.58 25.72
N ARG A 143 -0.48 3.33 25.37
CA ARG A 143 0.88 2.79 25.52
C ARG A 143 1.91 3.64 24.76
N VAL A 144 1.56 4.07 23.55
CA VAL A 144 2.40 4.92 22.70
C VAL A 144 2.52 6.32 23.29
N GLU A 145 1.41 6.93 23.73
CA GLU A 145 1.43 8.26 24.34
C GLU A 145 2.33 8.30 25.59
N ALA A 146 2.22 7.30 26.47
CA ALA A 146 3.03 7.20 27.68
C ALA A 146 4.53 7.02 27.38
N LEU A 147 4.88 6.17 26.39
CA LEU A 147 6.26 5.96 25.98
C LEU A 147 6.85 7.19 25.27
N SER A 148 6.08 7.84 24.39
CA SER A 148 6.48 9.09 23.74
C SER A 148 6.82 10.15 24.78
N ALA A 149 5.97 10.29 25.81
CA ALA A 149 6.25 11.21 26.92
C ALA A 149 7.48 10.85 27.74
N PHE A 150 7.65 9.57 28.05
CA PHE A 150 8.82 9.12 28.76
C PHE A 150 10.11 9.41 27.98
N LEU A 151 10.19 8.97 26.73
CA LEU A 151 11.40 9.13 25.90
C LEU A 151 11.71 10.61 25.65
N TRP A 152 10.70 11.41 25.37
CA TRP A 152 10.85 12.85 25.23
C TRP A 152 11.44 13.49 26.49
N SER A 153 10.91 13.14 27.68
CA SER A 153 11.42 13.70 28.93
C SER A 153 12.89 13.38 29.16
N ARG A 154 13.36 12.22 28.70
CA ARG A 154 14.79 11.84 28.75
C ARG A 154 15.61 12.58 27.70
N TYR A 155 15.08 12.73 26.49
CA TYR A 155 15.71 13.50 25.44
C TYR A 155 15.95 14.96 25.85
N VAL A 156 14.96 15.63 26.45
CA VAL A 156 15.09 17.03 26.89
C VAL A 156 16.22 17.19 27.89
N VAL A 157 16.30 16.32 28.91
CA VAL A 157 17.38 16.35 29.91
C VAL A 157 18.74 16.12 29.26
N ALA A 158 18.83 15.17 28.33
CA ALA A 158 20.07 14.91 27.61
C ALA A 158 20.47 16.06 26.66
N ALA A 159 19.49 16.69 26.00
CA ALA A 159 19.72 17.79 25.07
C ALA A 159 20.19 19.05 25.79
N GLU A 160 19.59 19.39 26.93
CA GLU A 160 20.02 20.54 27.75
C GLU A 160 21.47 20.41 28.20
N ALA A 161 21.89 19.22 28.63
CA ALA A 161 23.25 18.95 29.07
C ALA A 161 24.30 19.14 27.95
N ASN A 162 23.91 18.90 26.69
CA ASN A 162 24.83 18.93 25.54
C ASN A 162 24.76 20.23 24.73
N PHE A 163 23.59 20.89 24.67
CA PHE A 163 23.33 22.02 23.76
C PHE A 163 22.87 23.31 24.46
N GLY A 164 22.70 23.30 25.79
CA GLY A 164 22.28 24.45 26.58
C GLY A 164 20.76 24.71 26.59
N PRO A 165 20.27 25.62 27.46
CA PRO A 165 18.85 25.76 27.81
C PRO A 165 17.99 26.54 26.80
N LYS A 166 18.53 26.94 25.64
CA LYS A 166 17.88 27.93 24.73
C LYS A 166 17.26 27.34 23.46
N LYS A 167 17.20 26.01 23.32
CA LYS A 167 16.71 25.40 22.07
C LYS A 167 15.21 25.10 22.13
N LEU A 168 14.48 25.68 21.18
CA LEU A 168 13.08 25.37 20.91
C LEU A 168 12.97 23.89 20.56
N ASN A 169 12.04 23.22 21.22
CA ASN A 169 11.89 21.78 21.16
C ASN A 169 10.61 21.45 20.39
N LEU A 170 10.78 20.97 19.17
CA LEU A 170 9.68 20.59 18.29
C LEU A 170 9.44 19.09 18.38
N LEU A 171 8.24 18.71 18.78
CA LEU A 171 7.77 17.34 18.76
C LEU A 171 6.83 17.11 17.59
N LEU A 172 7.10 16.06 16.82
CA LEU A 172 6.21 15.60 15.76
C LEU A 172 5.77 14.17 16.07
N HIS A 173 4.46 13.91 16.05
CA HIS A 173 3.93 12.56 16.22
C HIS A 173 3.14 12.16 14.98
N ALA A 174 3.55 11.10 14.29
CA ALA A 174 2.80 10.57 13.17
C ALA A 174 1.45 10.01 13.66
N VAL A 175 0.37 10.45 13.03
CA VAL A 175 -1.02 10.05 13.31
C VAL A 175 -1.61 9.48 12.03
N ASN A 176 -2.01 8.20 12.11
CA ASN A 176 -2.77 7.51 11.07
C ASN A 176 -4.14 8.21 10.88
N LEU A 177 -4.42 8.70 9.67
CA LEU A 177 -5.71 9.32 9.36
C LEU A 177 -6.76 8.30 8.93
N GLN A 178 -6.36 7.10 8.46
CA GLN A 178 -7.29 6.06 8.02
C GLN A 178 -8.36 5.76 9.07
N THR A 179 -7.97 5.67 10.34
CA THR A 179 -8.89 5.40 11.47
C THR A 179 -9.58 6.65 12.02
N ARG A 180 -9.34 7.83 11.43
CA ARG A 180 -9.91 9.11 11.89
C ARG A 180 -10.99 9.65 10.95
N MET A 181 -11.16 9.02 9.79
CA MET A 181 -12.24 9.33 8.85
C MET A 181 -13.55 8.65 9.25
N ASP A 182 -14.64 9.23 8.76
CA ASP A 182 -16.00 8.68 8.84
C ASP A 182 -16.62 8.60 7.43
N PRO A 183 -16.75 7.39 6.85
CA PRO A 183 -16.33 6.10 7.41
C PRO A 183 -14.80 5.97 7.50
N SER A 184 -14.33 5.13 8.42
CA SER A 184 -12.90 4.82 8.50
C SER A 184 -12.46 4.04 7.26
N LEU A 185 -11.24 4.33 6.78
CA LEU A 185 -10.70 3.59 5.65
C LEU A 185 -10.37 2.16 6.06
N THR A 186 -10.53 1.29 5.09
CA THR A 186 -10.19 -0.12 5.14
C THR A 186 -8.67 -0.30 5.31
N ARG A 187 -8.26 -1.45 5.87
CA ARG A 187 -6.84 -1.78 6.11
C ARG A 187 -6.03 -1.95 4.82
N ASN A 188 -6.69 -2.25 3.71
CA ASN A 188 -6.09 -2.43 2.38
C ASN A 188 -6.00 -1.13 1.58
N SER A 189 -6.38 0.02 2.16
CA SER A 189 -6.14 1.33 1.55
C SER A 189 -4.63 1.58 1.41
N PHE A 190 -4.19 1.81 0.17
CA PHE A 190 -2.80 1.97 -0.19
C PHE A 190 -2.39 3.44 -0.25
N GLY A 191 -1.22 3.75 0.31
CA GLY A 191 -0.61 5.07 0.28
C GLY A 191 -0.29 5.65 1.66
N ASN A 192 0.35 6.81 1.67
CA ASN A 192 0.77 7.51 2.88
C ASN A 192 -0.35 8.43 3.39
N ILE A 193 -1.27 7.87 4.19
CA ILE A 193 -2.41 8.63 4.72
C ILE A 193 -2.22 8.93 6.22
N PHE A 194 -1.26 9.82 6.50
CA PHE A 194 -0.96 10.24 7.88
C PHE A 194 -0.67 11.74 7.95
N ARG A 195 -0.77 12.30 9.16
CA ARG A 195 -0.32 13.67 9.47
C ARG A 195 0.50 13.69 10.73
N PHE A 196 1.35 14.71 10.87
CA PHE A 196 2.05 14.96 12.12
C PHE A 196 1.17 15.80 13.04
N ALA A 197 0.93 15.31 14.25
CA ALA A 197 0.57 16.17 15.36
C ALA A 197 1.83 16.91 15.82
N THR A 198 1.77 18.24 15.79
CA THR A 198 2.89 19.10 16.16
C THR A 198 2.70 19.64 17.57
N VAL A 199 3.75 19.58 18.38
CA VAL A 199 3.81 20.26 19.67
C VAL A 199 5.10 21.07 19.72
N ILE A 200 4.94 22.37 19.94
CA ILE A 200 6.06 23.28 20.17
C ILE A 200 6.16 23.47 21.67
N LEU A 201 7.35 23.24 22.23
CA LEU A 201 7.58 23.33 23.66
C LEU A 201 8.78 24.21 23.96
N TYR A 202 8.57 25.07 24.94
CA TYR A 202 9.64 25.78 25.60
C TYR A 202 10.16 24.94 26.76
N ILE A 203 11.47 24.97 26.99
CA ILE A 203 12.14 24.17 28.04
C ILE A 203 11.56 24.42 29.43
N GLU A 204 11.02 25.62 29.66
CA GLU A 204 10.36 26.06 30.88
C GLU A 204 9.02 25.34 31.14
N GLU A 205 8.42 24.74 30.12
CA GLU A 205 7.09 24.09 30.16
C GLU A 205 7.17 22.57 30.34
N ARG A 206 8.02 22.08 31.24
CA ARG A 206 8.19 20.64 31.50
C ARG A 206 6.95 19.95 32.06
N ASN A 207 6.10 20.68 32.77
CA ASN A 207 4.88 20.14 33.38
C ASN A 207 3.74 20.09 32.37
N GLY A 208 2.89 19.06 32.45
CA GLY A 208 1.72 18.91 31.56
C GLY A 208 2.04 18.51 30.12
N PHE A 209 3.29 18.15 29.81
CA PHE A 209 3.71 17.68 28.48
C PHE A 209 2.80 16.59 27.91
N VAL A 210 2.45 15.59 28.73
CA VAL A 210 1.59 14.48 28.29
C VAL A 210 0.23 15.00 27.85
N GLY A 211 -0.34 15.95 28.60
CA GLY A 211 -1.57 16.64 28.23
C GLY A 211 -1.44 17.32 26.86
N LYS A 212 -0.37 18.10 26.65
CA LYS A 212 -0.11 18.81 25.38
C LYS A 212 0.01 17.87 24.18
N VAL A 213 0.81 16.79 24.30
CA VAL A 213 0.94 15.78 23.22
C VAL A 213 -0.39 15.12 22.91
N ARG A 214 -1.14 14.75 23.94
CA ARG A 214 -2.45 14.10 23.77
C ARG A 214 -3.46 15.04 23.14
N ALA A 215 -3.50 16.30 23.57
CA ALA A 215 -4.35 17.32 22.98
C ALA A 215 -4.03 17.51 21.48
N ALA A 216 -2.75 17.58 21.12
CA ALA A 216 -2.33 17.71 19.73
C ALA A 216 -2.69 16.48 18.87
N ILE A 217 -2.51 15.26 19.38
CA ILE A 217 -2.91 14.02 18.68
C ILE A 217 -4.44 13.93 18.54
N ARG A 218 -5.19 14.43 19.53
CA ARG A 218 -6.66 14.42 19.50
C ARG A 218 -7.25 15.48 18.58
N LYS A 219 -6.58 16.63 18.44
CA LYS A 219 -6.95 17.67 17.48
C LYS A 219 -7.02 17.16 16.03
N ILE A 220 -6.28 16.09 15.71
CA ILE A 220 -6.39 15.39 14.41
C ILE A 220 -7.56 14.39 14.48
N ASP A 221 -8.78 14.90 14.46
CA ASP A 221 -10.03 14.14 14.45
C ASP A 221 -10.67 14.13 13.05
N ASN A 222 -11.91 13.63 12.96
CA ASN A 222 -12.66 13.56 11.71
C ASN A 222 -12.91 14.95 11.10
N GLU A 223 -13.18 15.97 11.91
CA GLU A 223 -13.39 17.33 11.42
C GLU A 223 -12.10 17.90 10.83
N TYR A 224 -10.96 17.66 11.48
CA TYR A 224 -9.65 18.01 10.95
C TYR A 224 -9.40 17.33 9.59
N VAL A 225 -9.71 16.05 9.45
CA VAL A 225 -9.52 15.33 8.18
C VAL A 225 -10.44 15.87 7.09
N LYS A 226 -11.71 16.18 7.39
CA LYS A 226 -12.63 16.80 6.42
C LYS A 226 -12.12 18.15 5.92
N LYS A 227 -11.57 18.98 6.81
CA LYS A 227 -10.92 20.25 6.43
C LYS A 227 -9.68 20.02 5.56
N LEU A 228 -8.94 18.93 5.78
CA LEU A 228 -7.80 18.58 4.95
C LEU A 228 -8.20 18.11 3.54
N GLN A 229 -9.39 17.51 3.40
CA GLN A 229 -9.97 17.12 2.12
C GLN A 229 -10.54 18.32 1.35
N ASP A 230 -10.81 19.44 2.04
CA ASP A 230 -11.20 20.70 1.42
C ASP A 230 -9.99 21.41 0.79
N HIS A 231 -10.01 21.50 -0.54
CA HIS A 231 -8.97 22.11 -1.36
C HIS A 231 -8.65 23.55 -1.02
N THR A 232 -9.63 24.31 -0.53
CA THR A 232 -9.45 25.73 -0.23
C THR A 232 -8.58 25.95 1.01
N GLN A 233 -8.60 24.99 1.95
CA GLN A 233 -7.90 25.06 3.23
C GLN A 233 -6.58 24.28 3.23
N GLN A 234 -6.38 23.38 2.26
CA GLN A 234 -5.17 22.57 2.14
C GLN A 234 -3.88 23.41 2.04
N LEU A 235 -3.93 24.58 1.38
CA LEU A 235 -2.79 25.48 1.26
C LEU A 235 -2.43 26.15 2.59
N ASP A 236 -3.42 26.47 3.42
CA ASP A 236 -3.18 27.06 4.73
C ASP A 236 -2.53 26.05 5.67
N PHE A 237 -2.94 24.77 5.59
CA PHE A 237 -2.25 23.68 6.29
C PHE A 237 -0.81 23.45 5.81
N LEU A 238 -0.55 23.59 4.51
CA LEU A 238 0.81 23.49 3.95
C LEU A 238 1.70 24.63 4.45
N LYS A 239 1.18 25.86 4.55
CA LYS A 239 1.89 27.01 5.12
C LYS A 239 2.14 26.85 6.62
N GLU A 240 1.15 26.37 7.37
CA GLU A 240 1.31 26.09 8.81
C GLU A 240 2.43 25.05 9.03
N THR A 241 2.49 24.01 8.18
CA THR A 241 3.50 22.95 8.30
C THR A 241 4.89 23.31 7.76
N SER A 242 5.01 24.25 6.81
CA SER A 242 6.32 24.74 6.36
C SER A 242 6.98 25.69 7.36
N GLY A 243 6.19 26.52 8.05
CA GLY A 243 6.66 27.37 9.14
C GLY A 243 7.26 26.59 10.32
N ILE A 244 6.95 25.30 10.45
CA ILE A 244 7.43 24.43 11.53
C ILE A 244 8.88 23.96 11.32
N PHE A 245 9.34 23.82 10.07
CA PHE A 245 10.71 23.42 9.73
C PHE A 245 11.65 24.63 9.67
N MET A 246 11.67 25.43 10.74
CA MET A 246 12.59 26.56 10.88
C MET A 246 14.04 26.08 10.95
N LYS A 247 14.97 26.86 10.37
CA LYS A 247 16.40 26.50 10.21
C LYS A 247 17.14 26.15 11.51
N ASP A 248 16.60 26.45 12.68
CA ASP A 248 17.28 26.25 13.98
C ASP A 248 16.59 25.25 14.92
N VAL A 249 15.53 24.60 14.47
CA VAL A 249 14.73 23.68 15.29
C VAL A 249 15.01 22.24 14.87
N VAL A 250 15.47 21.41 15.82
CA VAL A 250 15.68 19.98 15.56
C VAL A 250 14.45 19.22 16.04
N PRO A 251 13.62 18.66 15.14
CA PRO A 251 12.44 17.91 15.54
C PRO A 251 12.82 16.59 16.21
N PHE A 252 12.04 16.21 17.23
CA PHE A 252 12.02 14.85 17.76
C PHE A 252 10.73 14.17 17.31
N ILE A 253 10.88 13.10 16.52
CA ILE A 253 9.80 12.53 15.73
C ILE A 253 9.42 11.18 16.31
N PHE A 254 8.15 10.98 16.62
CA PHE A 254 7.58 9.71 17.01
C PHE A 254 6.73 9.13 15.87
N SER A 255 6.95 7.84 15.59
CA SER A 255 6.09 7.04 14.73
C SER A 255 5.76 5.72 15.42
N SER A 256 4.56 5.21 15.22
CA SER A 256 4.14 3.93 15.76
C SER A 256 3.73 2.98 14.64
N LEU A 257 4.40 1.84 14.60
CA LEU A 257 4.04 0.70 13.77
C LEU A 257 3.35 -0.39 14.61
N CYS A 258 2.84 -0.04 15.80
CA CYS A 258 2.07 -0.94 16.65
C CYS A 258 0.74 -1.32 15.96
N ARG A 259 0.19 -2.49 16.30
CA ARG A 259 -1.07 -3.06 15.74
C ARG A 259 -1.04 -3.39 14.25
N LEU A 260 0.11 -3.25 13.58
CA LEU A 260 0.33 -3.80 12.25
C LEU A 260 0.60 -5.30 12.36
N PRO A 261 0.11 -6.14 11.41
CA PRO A 261 0.09 -7.60 11.52
C PRO A 261 1.46 -8.21 11.15
N LYS A 262 2.54 -7.60 11.64
CA LYS A 262 3.89 -7.88 11.16
C LYS A 262 4.33 -9.30 11.55
N TYR A 263 3.92 -9.77 12.73
CA TYR A 263 4.20 -11.12 13.22
C TYR A 263 3.21 -12.18 12.70
N GLU A 264 2.17 -11.78 11.96
CA GLU A 264 1.20 -12.69 11.32
C GLU A 264 1.56 -12.97 9.85
N MET A 265 2.69 -12.45 9.38
CA MET A 265 3.07 -12.46 7.97
C MET A 265 3.85 -13.73 7.61
N ASP A 266 3.13 -14.76 7.17
CA ASP A 266 3.69 -16.03 6.71
C ASP A 266 3.84 -16.06 5.18
N PHE A 267 5.06 -16.21 4.70
CA PHE A 267 5.39 -16.34 3.27
C PHE A 267 5.60 -17.79 2.81
N GLY A 268 5.17 -18.78 3.61
CA GLY A 268 5.35 -20.21 3.37
C GLY A 268 6.44 -20.87 4.22
N TRP A 269 7.07 -20.11 5.13
CA TRP A 269 8.12 -20.59 6.05
C TRP A 269 7.76 -20.40 7.52
N GLY A 270 6.52 -20.05 7.82
CA GLY A 270 6.05 -19.73 9.16
C GLY A 270 6.17 -18.24 9.50
N ASN A 271 5.57 -17.88 10.63
CA ASN A 271 5.53 -16.51 11.13
C ASN A 271 6.93 -15.99 11.53
N PRO A 272 7.19 -14.67 11.40
CA PRO A 272 8.47 -14.08 11.77
C PRO A 272 8.81 -14.34 13.24
N MET A 273 10.06 -14.71 13.49
CA MET A 273 10.56 -14.89 14.86
C MET A 273 10.81 -13.55 15.54
N TRP A 274 11.28 -12.55 14.80
CA TRP A 274 11.56 -11.20 15.29
C TRP A 274 11.52 -10.19 14.14
N ILE A 275 11.14 -8.95 14.45
CA ILE A 275 11.00 -7.86 13.50
C ILE A 275 11.68 -6.63 14.09
N GLY A 276 12.54 -6.00 13.31
CA GLY A 276 13.32 -4.83 13.72
C GLY A 276 13.30 -3.71 12.70
N GLN A 277 13.85 -2.57 13.10
CA GLN A 277 14.00 -1.38 12.28
C GLN A 277 15.44 -1.27 11.78
N VAL A 278 15.65 -0.73 10.58
CA VAL A 278 16.97 -0.33 10.08
C VAL A 278 17.18 1.17 10.29
N SER A 279 18.45 1.61 10.36
CA SER A 279 18.77 3.02 10.60
C SER A 279 18.13 3.91 9.53
N LEU A 280 17.43 4.96 9.96
CA LEU A 280 16.85 5.95 9.06
C LEU A 280 17.86 7.07 8.79
N PRO A 281 17.83 7.73 7.61
CA PRO A 281 18.70 8.86 7.31
C PRO A 281 18.27 10.15 8.05
N PHE A 282 17.61 10.02 9.20
CA PHE A 282 17.05 11.09 10.02
C PHE A 282 17.51 10.92 11.45
N LYS A 283 17.90 12.02 12.11
CA LYS A 283 18.20 12.05 13.54
C LYS A 283 16.92 12.22 14.34
N ASN A 284 16.95 11.78 15.60
CA ASN A 284 15.90 12.01 16.60
C ASN A 284 14.54 11.41 16.19
N VAL A 285 14.57 10.26 15.51
CA VAL A 285 13.37 9.53 15.13
C VAL A 285 13.23 8.30 16.01
N VAL A 286 12.08 8.17 16.67
CA VAL A 286 11.67 7.01 17.43
C VAL A 286 10.57 6.27 16.68
N VAL A 287 10.78 4.97 16.45
CA VAL A 287 9.78 4.07 15.88
C VAL A 287 9.39 3.02 16.92
N PHE A 288 8.11 2.96 17.26
CA PHE A 288 7.56 1.94 18.17
C PHE A 288 7.09 0.71 17.41
N ILE A 289 7.51 -0.47 17.88
CA ILE A 289 7.14 -1.78 17.33
C ILE A 289 6.68 -2.67 18.48
N ASP A 290 5.49 -3.28 18.38
CA ASP A 290 5.07 -4.27 19.36
C ASP A 290 6.04 -5.46 19.38
N ASN A 291 6.26 -6.07 20.54
CA ASN A 291 6.94 -7.36 20.61
C ASN A 291 6.05 -8.47 20.01
N LYS A 292 6.61 -9.68 19.84
CA LYS A 292 5.87 -10.84 19.30
C LYS A 292 4.59 -11.15 20.06
N SER A 293 4.59 -10.97 21.39
CA SER A 293 3.43 -11.23 22.25
C SER A 293 2.37 -10.11 22.24
N GLY A 294 2.67 -8.95 21.64
CA GLY A 294 1.78 -7.79 21.58
C GLY A 294 1.63 -6.99 22.88
N ASP A 295 2.22 -7.44 23.99
CA ASP A 295 2.07 -6.86 25.32
C ASP A 295 3.18 -5.84 25.67
N GLY A 296 4.34 -5.96 25.02
CA GLY A 296 5.50 -5.07 25.15
C GLY A 296 5.76 -4.25 23.88
N ILE A 297 6.65 -3.27 23.98
CA ILE A 297 7.04 -2.39 22.87
C ILE A 297 8.56 -2.25 22.81
N GLU A 298 9.13 -2.39 21.62
CA GLU A 298 10.48 -1.97 21.30
C GLU A 298 10.45 -0.56 20.70
N ALA A 299 11.23 0.35 21.29
CA ALA A 299 11.46 1.69 20.76
C ALA A 299 12.83 1.74 20.08
N TRP A 300 12.82 2.07 18.79
CA TRP A 300 14.00 2.17 17.94
C TRP A 300 14.32 3.64 17.70
N LEU A 301 15.41 4.13 18.26
CA LEU A 301 15.84 5.54 18.23
C LEU A 301 17.08 5.70 17.36
N THR A 302 17.04 6.62 16.40
CA THR A 302 18.18 7.01 15.54
C THR A 302 18.71 8.39 15.90
#